data_AF-A0A670JD91-F1
#
_entry.id   AF-A0A670JD91-F1
#
_cell.length_a   1.000
_cell.length_b   1.000
_cell.length_c   1.000
_cell.angle_alpha   90.00
_cell.angle_beta   90.00
_cell.angle_gamma   90.00
#
_symmetry.space_group_name_H-M   'P 1'
#
loop_
_entity.id
_entity.type
_entity.pdbx_description
1 polymer ?
#
loop_
_entity_poly.entity_id
_entity_poly.type
_entity_poly.pdbx_seq_one_letter_code
_entity_poly.pdbx_strand_id
1 'polypeptide(L)'
;MTFDFHGAWESFTGHLSPLQKSTADSGSASYYNVDYAVKYLRSIGAPAEKIIMGIPTYGRSYTLSTKLTGVEAPVSGAGTLGPFTKEAGILAYYEICNFNKGATTAVIPGGNAPYSFKGNQWVGYDNVDSIKTKVNYLKQKKLGGAMVWAMDLDDFSGSFCGQGAYPLLQTLKRELGSTGLAPNPKPPVPAEPPRPDAPQPDAPTADTFCLDKEDGIHADLQDATKYYMCTHKKTFSLPCPTGLTFDNQCKCCSHPQ
;
A
#
# COMPACT_ATOMS: atom_id res chain seq x y z
N MET A 1 9.70 -3.71 -3.50
CA MET A 1 8.27 -3.42 -3.77
C MET A 1 7.93 -4.13 -5.08
N THR A 2 6.99 -5.07 -5.09
CA THR A 2 6.73 -5.97 -6.22
C THR A 2 5.57 -5.50 -7.10
N PHE A 3 5.63 -4.24 -7.50
CA PHE A 3 4.70 -3.54 -8.38
C PHE A 3 5.46 -2.41 -9.08
N ASP A 4 4.82 -1.70 -10.02
CA ASP A 4 5.46 -0.75 -10.94
C ASP A 4 6.56 -1.36 -11.80
N PHE A 5 6.39 -2.63 -12.16
CA PHE A 5 7.25 -3.30 -13.14
C PHE A 5 7.09 -2.72 -14.54
N HIS A 6 5.85 -2.35 -14.88
CA HIS A 6 5.50 -1.71 -16.13
C HIS A 6 4.63 -0.47 -15.89
N GLY A 7 4.73 0.51 -16.79
CA GLY A 7 3.96 1.75 -16.70
C GLY A 7 4.09 2.62 -17.94
N ALA A 8 3.47 3.80 -17.91
CA ALA A 8 3.40 4.73 -19.03
C ALA A 8 4.74 5.36 -19.45
N TRP A 9 5.82 5.06 -18.74
CA TRP A 9 7.20 5.36 -19.15
C TRP A 9 7.71 4.43 -20.26
N GLU A 10 6.97 3.37 -20.58
CA GLU A 10 7.23 2.46 -21.69
C GLU A 10 6.38 2.80 -22.94
N SER A 11 6.78 2.27 -24.09
CA SER A 11 6.08 2.46 -25.37
C SER A 11 5.05 1.36 -25.69
N PHE A 12 4.76 0.49 -24.73
CA PHE A 12 3.83 -0.62 -24.86
C PHE A 12 3.06 -0.87 -23.56
N THR A 13 1.92 -1.55 -23.64
CA THR A 13 1.13 -1.95 -22.47
C THR A 13 1.83 -3.06 -21.69
N GLY A 14 1.87 -2.91 -20.36
CA GLY A 14 2.39 -3.92 -19.46
C GLY A 14 1.58 -3.95 -18.16
N HIS A 15 1.59 -5.09 -17.49
CA HIS A 15 0.90 -5.21 -16.21
C HIS A 15 1.77 -4.65 -15.09
N LEU A 16 1.22 -3.85 -14.15
CA LEU A 16 2.05 -3.22 -13.11
C LEU A 16 2.74 -4.22 -12.16
N SER A 17 2.12 -5.38 -11.94
CA SER A 17 2.56 -6.39 -10.97
C SER A 17 2.35 -7.82 -11.48
N PRO A 18 3.01 -8.24 -12.57
CA PRO A 18 2.84 -9.58 -13.11
C PRO A 18 3.55 -10.61 -12.21
N LEU A 19 2.88 -11.73 -11.92
CA LEU A 19 3.45 -12.76 -11.04
C LEU A 19 4.65 -13.46 -11.67
N GLN A 20 4.56 -13.74 -12.97
CA GLN A 20 5.55 -14.43 -13.78
C GLN A 20 5.86 -13.57 -15.01
N LYS A 21 7.00 -13.83 -15.65
CA LYS A 21 7.30 -13.24 -16.96
C LYS A 21 6.25 -13.62 -18.00
N SER A 22 5.90 -12.67 -18.86
CA SER A 22 5.17 -12.94 -20.10
C SER A 22 6.03 -13.77 -21.05
N THR A 23 5.40 -14.50 -21.97
CA THR A 23 6.12 -15.15 -23.08
C THR A 23 6.74 -14.15 -24.05
N ALA A 24 6.24 -12.91 -24.01
CA ALA A 24 6.68 -11.85 -24.89
C ALA A 24 7.79 -10.97 -24.26
N ASP A 25 7.94 -11.03 -22.92
CA ASP A 25 9.03 -10.36 -22.22
C ASP A 25 10.40 -10.89 -22.68
N SER A 26 11.26 -9.97 -23.10
CA SER A 26 12.63 -10.26 -23.54
C SER A 26 13.63 -9.27 -22.94
N GLY A 27 14.92 -9.60 -22.97
CA GLY A 27 15.97 -8.74 -22.41
C GLY A 27 15.74 -8.43 -20.93
N SER A 28 15.88 -7.16 -20.55
CA SER A 28 15.65 -6.70 -19.16
C SER A 28 14.21 -6.86 -18.69
N ALA A 29 13.22 -6.82 -19.58
CA ALA A 29 11.81 -7.01 -19.22
C ALA A 29 11.54 -8.40 -18.62
N SER A 30 12.37 -9.40 -18.94
CA SER A 30 12.26 -10.75 -18.37
C SER A 30 12.47 -10.79 -16.84
N TYR A 31 13.03 -9.72 -16.26
CA TYR A 31 13.24 -9.54 -14.81
C TYR A 31 12.08 -8.82 -14.12
N TYR A 32 11.16 -8.21 -14.88
CA TYR A 32 10.14 -7.30 -14.36
C TYR A 32 8.88 -8.05 -13.89
N ASN A 33 9.06 -8.99 -12.98
CA ASN A 33 7.97 -9.78 -12.40
C ASN A 33 8.24 -10.14 -10.93
N VAL A 34 7.16 -10.45 -10.21
CA VAL A 34 7.19 -10.80 -8.78
C VAL A 34 8.11 -11.99 -8.51
N ASP A 35 8.04 -13.04 -9.34
CA ASP A 35 8.82 -14.26 -9.11
C ASP A 35 10.33 -14.03 -9.23
N TYR A 36 10.77 -13.29 -10.24
CA TYR A 36 12.17 -12.90 -10.37
C TYR A 36 12.62 -12.05 -9.19
N ALA A 37 11.87 -11.01 -8.82
CA ALA A 37 12.22 -10.13 -7.70
C ALA A 37 12.37 -10.89 -6.37
N VAL A 38 11.45 -11.82 -6.08
CA VAL A 38 11.52 -12.68 -4.89
C VAL A 38 12.73 -13.61 -4.95
N LYS A 39 12.97 -14.27 -6.08
CA LYS A 39 14.14 -15.14 -6.27
C LYS A 39 15.45 -14.35 -6.14
N TYR A 40 15.51 -13.15 -6.67
CA TYR A 40 16.68 -12.29 -6.61
C TYR A 40 17.02 -11.90 -5.16
N LEU A 41 16.05 -11.42 -4.37
CA LEU A 41 16.26 -11.13 -2.95
C LEU A 41 16.80 -12.34 -2.18
N ARG A 42 16.26 -13.53 -2.46
CA ARG A 42 16.74 -14.77 -1.84
C ARG A 42 18.17 -15.10 -2.28
N SER A 43 18.50 -14.87 -3.55
CA SER A 43 19.85 -15.15 -4.08
C SER A 43 20.94 -14.28 -3.45
N ILE A 44 20.58 -13.08 -3.00
CA ILE A 44 21.49 -12.16 -2.29
C ILE A 44 21.41 -12.31 -0.75
N GLY A 45 20.78 -13.38 -0.26
CA GLY A 45 20.82 -13.77 1.16
C GLY A 45 19.63 -13.32 2.02
N ALA A 46 18.57 -12.74 1.45
CA ALA A 46 17.39 -12.40 2.23
C ALA A 46 16.63 -13.67 2.69
N PRO A 47 16.42 -13.89 4.00
CA PRO A 47 15.61 -15.00 4.50
C PRO A 47 14.17 -14.88 3.99
N ALA A 48 13.56 -15.98 3.55
CA ALA A 48 12.26 -15.96 2.90
C ALA A 48 11.17 -15.39 3.82
N GLU A 49 11.19 -15.77 5.09
CA GLU A 49 10.30 -15.32 6.15
C GLU A 49 10.43 -13.83 6.51
N LYS A 50 11.46 -13.14 5.99
CA LYS A 50 11.62 -11.68 6.11
C LYS A 50 11.25 -10.92 4.84
N ILE A 51 10.99 -11.63 3.74
CA ILE A 51 10.52 -11.01 2.49
C ILE A 51 9.02 -10.80 2.60
N ILE A 52 8.60 -9.54 2.57
CA ILE A 52 7.19 -9.15 2.56
C ILE A 52 6.81 -8.73 1.14
N MET A 53 5.92 -9.50 0.50
CA MET A 53 5.55 -9.29 -0.90
C MET A 53 4.57 -8.11 -1.04
N GLY A 54 4.86 -7.17 -1.93
CA GLY A 54 3.99 -6.01 -2.18
C GLY A 54 2.79 -6.38 -3.07
N ILE A 55 1.61 -5.93 -2.67
CA ILE A 55 0.34 -6.06 -3.40
C ILE A 55 -0.17 -4.65 -3.71
N PRO A 56 -0.31 -4.26 -4.98
CA PRO A 56 -0.93 -2.99 -5.33
C PRO A 56 -2.46 -3.09 -5.29
N THR A 57 -3.11 -2.05 -4.80
CA THR A 57 -4.58 -1.84 -4.89
C THR A 57 -4.91 -0.74 -5.90
N TYR A 58 -4.08 -0.62 -6.93
CA TYR A 58 -4.23 0.29 -8.05
C TYR A 58 -3.79 -0.43 -9.33
N GLY A 59 -4.01 0.22 -10.47
CA GLY A 59 -3.55 -0.23 -11.77
C GLY A 59 -2.72 0.84 -12.48
N ARG A 60 -1.94 0.39 -13.46
CA ARG A 60 -1.26 1.27 -14.42
C ARG A 60 -2.08 1.30 -15.70
N SER A 61 -2.38 2.50 -16.18
CA SER A 61 -3.22 2.74 -17.34
C SER A 61 -2.47 3.39 -18.50
N TYR A 62 -2.94 3.14 -19.71
CA TYR A 62 -2.30 3.53 -20.96
C TYR A 62 -3.32 4.02 -21.98
N THR A 63 -2.87 4.89 -22.87
CA THR A 63 -3.59 5.23 -24.10
C THR A 63 -2.98 4.45 -25.27
N LEU A 64 -3.76 3.55 -25.86
CA LEU A 64 -3.38 2.74 -27.03
C LEU A 64 -3.22 3.64 -28.27
N SER A 65 -2.16 3.39 -29.04
CA SER A 65 -1.93 4.08 -30.33
C SER A 65 -2.45 3.29 -31.54
N THR A 66 -2.90 2.05 -31.33
CA THR A 66 -3.44 1.16 -32.36
C THR A 66 -4.72 0.47 -31.87
N LYS A 67 -5.31 -0.41 -32.69
CA LYS A 67 -6.45 -1.26 -32.30
C LYS A 67 -6.04 -2.52 -31.52
N LEU A 68 -4.74 -2.76 -31.32
CA LEU A 68 -4.26 -3.88 -30.51
C LEU A 68 -4.54 -3.60 -29.04
N THR A 69 -5.05 -4.60 -28.31
CA THR A 69 -5.49 -4.45 -26.92
C THR A 69 -4.86 -5.46 -25.96
N GLY A 70 -4.06 -6.40 -26.47
CA GLY A 70 -3.32 -7.34 -25.66
C GLY A 70 -2.17 -6.66 -24.91
N VAL A 71 -1.51 -7.43 -24.04
CA VAL A 71 -0.22 -7.03 -23.46
C VAL A 71 0.78 -6.76 -24.60
N GLU A 72 1.66 -5.79 -24.39
CA GLU A 72 2.61 -5.24 -25.35
C GLU A 72 1.99 -4.50 -26.54
N ALA A 73 0.69 -4.22 -26.51
CA ALA A 73 0.09 -3.31 -27.50
C ALA A 73 0.77 -1.93 -27.46
N PRO A 74 1.08 -1.32 -28.62
CA PRO A 74 1.71 0.01 -28.68
C PRO A 74 0.86 1.09 -28.03
N VAL A 75 1.51 2.02 -27.32
CA VAL A 75 0.85 3.12 -26.59
C VAL A 75 1.37 4.48 -27.05
N SER A 76 0.54 5.51 -26.91
CA SER A 76 0.93 6.92 -27.11
C SER A 76 1.28 7.61 -25.79
N GLY A 77 1.08 6.93 -24.66
CA GLY A 77 1.44 7.43 -23.33
C GLY A 77 0.50 6.92 -22.25
N ALA A 78 0.43 7.67 -21.16
CA ALA A 78 -0.40 7.38 -20.00
C ALA A 78 -1.90 7.33 -20.35
N GLY A 79 -2.63 6.49 -19.62
CA GLY A 79 -4.09 6.49 -19.66
C GLY A 79 -4.65 7.78 -19.08
N THR A 80 -5.89 8.09 -19.44
CA THR A 80 -6.60 9.26 -18.92
C THR A 80 -6.68 9.21 -17.39
N LEU A 81 -6.49 10.36 -16.74
CA LEU A 81 -6.57 10.48 -15.28
C LEU A 81 -7.90 9.99 -14.72
N GLY A 82 -7.85 9.32 -13.57
CA GLY A 82 -9.03 8.90 -12.84
C GLY A 82 -9.81 10.08 -12.24
N PRO A 83 -11.13 9.96 -12.04
CA PRO A 83 -11.95 11.03 -11.49
C PRO A 83 -11.59 11.43 -10.05
N PHE A 84 -10.95 10.55 -9.29
CA PHE A 84 -10.57 10.76 -7.89
C PHE A 84 -9.06 10.87 -7.71
N THR A 85 -8.29 9.92 -8.26
CA THR A 85 -6.81 9.93 -8.17
C THR A 85 -6.19 11.11 -8.91
N LYS A 86 -6.82 11.53 -10.01
CA LYS A 86 -6.42 12.70 -10.83
C LYS A 86 -4.97 12.65 -11.33
N GLU A 87 -4.42 11.44 -11.44
CA GLU A 87 -3.09 11.21 -11.99
C GLU A 87 -3.20 10.39 -13.27
N ALA A 88 -2.62 10.90 -14.37
CA ALA A 88 -2.61 10.16 -15.63
C ALA A 88 -1.77 8.89 -15.50
N GLY A 89 -2.29 7.77 -16.02
CA GLY A 89 -1.58 6.49 -15.98
C GLY A 89 -1.74 5.70 -14.68
N ILE A 90 -2.51 6.21 -13.70
CA ILE A 90 -2.86 5.51 -12.46
C ILE A 90 -4.37 5.49 -12.31
N LEU A 91 -4.91 4.36 -11.89
CA LEU A 91 -6.29 4.25 -11.43
C LEU A 91 -6.34 3.45 -10.13
N ALA A 92 -7.05 3.95 -9.13
CA ALA A 92 -7.34 3.18 -7.92
C ALA A 92 -8.24 1.98 -8.24
N TYR A 93 -8.26 0.94 -7.40
CA TYR A 93 -9.10 -0.24 -7.64
C TYR A 93 -10.58 0.12 -7.77
N TYR A 94 -11.08 1.05 -6.96
CA TYR A 94 -12.46 1.52 -7.05
C TYR A 94 -12.75 2.30 -8.36
N GLU A 95 -11.76 2.99 -8.93
CA GLU A 95 -11.89 3.64 -10.25
C GLU A 95 -11.92 2.59 -11.36
N ILE A 96 -11.12 1.55 -11.24
CA ILE A 96 -11.07 0.43 -12.18
C ILE A 96 -12.39 -0.33 -12.19
N CYS A 97 -13.02 -0.56 -11.03
CA CYS A 97 -14.36 -1.16 -10.96
C CYS A 97 -15.39 -0.37 -11.77
N ASN A 98 -15.29 0.96 -11.78
CA ASN A 98 -16.15 1.80 -12.61
C ASN A 98 -15.73 1.77 -14.09
N PHE A 99 -14.43 1.80 -14.39
CA PHE A 99 -13.90 1.66 -15.75
C PHE A 99 -14.37 0.36 -16.43
N ASN A 100 -14.40 -0.73 -15.65
CA ASN A 100 -14.82 -2.04 -16.11
C ASN A 100 -16.29 -2.09 -16.57
N LYS A 101 -17.12 -1.11 -16.19
CA LYS A 101 -18.50 -0.99 -16.69
C LYS A 101 -18.50 -0.66 -18.19
N GLY A 102 -18.73 -1.69 -18.99
CA GLY A 102 -18.69 -1.61 -20.46
C GLY A 102 -17.27 -1.61 -21.04
N ALA A 103 -16.28 -2.09 -20.28
CA ALA A 103 -14.97 -2.47 -20.82
C ALA A 103 -14.94 -3.98 -21.10
N THR A 104 -13.97 -4.40 -21.89
CA THR A 104 -13.63 -5.82 -22.04
C THR A 104 -12.51 -6.16 -21.07
N THR A 105 -12.69 -7.19 -20.25
CA THR A 105 -11.67 -7.71 -19.33
C THR A 105 -11.07 -8.98 -19.88
N ALA A 106 -9.74 -9.08 -19.82
CA ALA A 106 -8.97 -10.26 -20.17
C ALA A 106 -7.96 -10.58 -19.08
N VAL A 107 -7.38 -11.78 -19.10
CA VAL A 107 -6.48 -12.29 -18.07
C VAL A 107 -5.14 -12.66 -18.69
N ILE A 108 -4.05 -12.27 -18.02
CA ILE A 108 -2.69 -12.63 -18.40
C ILE A 108 -2.39 -14.04 -17.87
N PRO A 109 -2.01 -14.99 -18.74
CA PRO A 109 -1.64 -16.34 -18.33
C PRO A 109 -0.50 -16.37 -17.30
N GLY A 110 -0.49 -17.38 -16.42
CA GLY A 110 0.58 -17.60 -15.45
C GLY A 110 0.51 -16.79 -14.15
N GLY A 111 -0.33 -15.75 -14.08
CA GLY A 111 -0.54 -14.95 -12.86
C GLY A 111 -2.01 -14.67 -12.50
N ASN A 112 -2.95 -15.05 -13.37
CA ASN A 112 -4.37 -14.67 -13.27
C ASN A 112 -4.58 -13.16 -13.07
N ALA A 113 -3.63 -12.36 -13.57
CA ALA A 113 -3.63 -10.91 -13.43
C ALA A 113 -4.52 -10.31 -14.53
N PRO A 114 -5.58 -9.57 -14.19
CA PRO A 114 -6.45 -8.99 -15.20
C PRO A 114 -5.85 -7.75 -15.87
N TYR A 115 -6.31 -7.50 -17.08
CA TYR A 115 -6.30 -6.17 -17.66
C TYR A 115 -7.67 -5.88 -18.28
N SER A 116 -8.00 -4.63 -18.49
CA SER A 116 -9.26 -4.22 -19.10
C SER A 116 -9.05 -3.08 -20.07
N PHE A 117 -9.85 -3.05 -21.13
CA PHE A 117 -9.73 -2.02 -22.16
C PHE A 117 -11.10 -1.56 -22.69
N LYS A 118 -11.17 -0.28 -23.06
CA LYS A 118 -12.37 0.37 -23.61
C LYS A 118 -11.96 1.51 -24.52
N GLY A 119 -12.39 1.48 -25.78
CA GLY A 119 -11.90 2.43 -26.78
C GLY A 119 -10.38 2.31 -26.93
N ASN A 120 -9.66 3.40 -26.70
CA ASN A 120 -8.20 3.43 -26.69
C ASN A 120 -7.60 3.42 -25.28
N GLN A 121 -8.39 3.17 -24.23
CA GLN A 121 -7.89 3.09 -22.85
C GLN A 121 -7.66 1.66 -22.44
N TRP A 122 -6.56 1.41 -21.74
CA TRP A 122 -6.14 0.10 -21.24
C TRP A 122 -5.66 0.24 -19.80
N VAL A 123 -5.98 -0.71 -18.92
CA VAL A 123 -5.48 -0.74 -17.53
C VAL A 123 -5.16 -2.18 -17.10
N GLY A 124 -3.96 -2.37 -16.55
CA GLY A 124 -3.54 -3.61 -15.89
C GLY A 124 -3.58 -3.40 -14.37
N TYR A 125 -4.15 -4.35 -13.64
CA TYR A 125 -4.45 -4.20 -12.21
C TYR A 125 -4.57 -5.53 -11.49
N ASP A 126 -4.52 -5.53 -10.17
CA ASP A 126 -4.85 -6.71 -9.37
C ASP A 126 -6.34 -6.74 -8.98
N ASN A 127 -6.93 -7.93 -8.98
CA ASN A 127 -8.29 -8.17 -8.47
C ASN A 127 -8.28 -9.27 -7.39
N VAL A 128 -9.47 -9.62 -6.89
CA VAL A 128 -9.64 -10.68 -5.89
C VAL A 128 -8.95 -12.00 -6.29
N ASP A 129 -9.01 -12.40 -7.55
CA ASP A 129 -8.47 -13.69 -8.01
C ASP A 129 -6.96 -13.66 -8.27
N SER A 130 -6.42 -12.54 -8.76
CA SER A 130 -4.97 -12.35 -8.87
C SER A 130 -4.33 -12.30 -7.48
N ILE A 131 -4.99 -11.68 -6.48
CA ILE A 131 -4.52 -11.67 -5.09
C ILE A 131 -4.52 -13.09 -4.52
N LYS A 132 -5.57 -13.90 -4.71
CA LYS A 132 -5.56 -15.32 -4.29
C LYS A 132 -4.38 -16.07 -4.89
N THR A 133 -4.14 -15.89 -6.19
CA THR A 133 -2.99 -16.49 -6.90
C THR A 133 -1.65 -16.06 -6.28
N LYS A 134 -1.50 -14.76 -6.00
CA LYS A 134 -0.31 -14.20 -5.35
C LYS A 134 -0.13 -14.72 -3.92
N VAL A 135 -1.19 -14.84 -3.13
CA VAL A 135 -1.10 -15.41 -1.78
C VAL A 135 -0.71 -16.90 -1.81
N ASN A 136 -1.23 -17.66 -2.77
CA ASN A 136 -0.80 -19.04 -2.98
C ASN A 136 0.69 -19.12 -3.31
N TYR A 137 1.18 -18.25 -4.21
CA TYR A 137 2.61 -18.13 -4.49
C TYR A 137 3.42 -17.79 -3.23
N LEU A 138 3.00 -16.76 -2.48
CA LEU A 138 3.63 -16.32 -1.23
C LEU A 138 3.79 -17.48 -0.25
N LYS A 139 2.72 -18.26 -0.02
CA LYS A 139 2.76 -19.46 0.84
C LYS A 139 3.71 -20.53 0.31
N GLN A 140 3.65 -20.83 -0.99
CA GLN A 140 4.53 -21.82 -1.61
C GLN A 140 6.02 -21.44 -1.50
N LYS A 141 6.33 -20.14 -1.57
CA LYS A 141 7.69 -19.62 -1.41
C LYS A 141 8.09 -19.38 0.05
N LYS A 142 7.20 -19.65 1.01
CA LYS A 142 7.41 -19.45 2.46
C LYS A 142 7.83 -18.01 2.79
N LEU A 143 7.19 -17.04 2.15
CA LEU A 143 7.47 -15.62 2.42
C LEU A 143 6.85 -15.18 3.75
N GLY A 144 7.37 -14.09 4.32
CA GLY A 144 6.97 -13.59 5.64
C GLY A 144 5.57 -12.97 5.72
N GLY A 145 5.00 -12.60 4.58
CA GLY A 145 3.70 -11.96 4.52
C GLY A 145 3.54 -11.07 3.30
N ALA A 146 2.54 -10.21 3.34
CA ALA A 146 2.25 -9.25 2.29
C ALA A 146 2.16 -7.82 2.83
N MET A 147 2.62 -6.87 2.03
CA MET A 147 2.49 -5.43 2.23
C MET A 147 1.50 -4.93 1.17
N VAL A 148 0.65 -3.97 1.52
CA VAL A 148 -0.33 -3.41 0.60
C VAL A 148 -0.02 -1.95 0.33
N TRP A 149 -0.01 -1.58 -0.95
CA TRP A 149 0.03 -0.19 -1.40
C TRP A 149 -1.23 0.11 -2.23
N ALA A 150 -2.21 0.82 -1.71
CA ALA A 150 -2.38 1.31 -0.34
C ALA A 150 -3.84 1.10 0.14
N MET A 151 -4.10 1.35 1.43
CA MET A 151 -5.44 1.14 2.00
C MET A 151 -6.52 2.00 1.32
N ASP A 152 -6.18 3.24 0.98
CA ASP A 152 -7.06 4.24 0.37
C ASP A 152 -7.36 4.01 -1.12
N LEU A 153 -6.60 3.13 -1.80
CA LEU A 153 -6.80 2.81 -3.22
C LEU A 153 -7.66 1.55 -3.43
N ASP A 154 -7.89 0.75 -2.39
CA ASP A 154 -8.92 -0.30 -2.41
C ASP A 154 -10.33 0.32 -2.38
N ASP A 155 -11.39 -0.45 -2.65
CA ASP A 155 -12.76 0.01 -2.39
C ASP A 155 -13.07 -0.01 -0.88
N PHE A 156 -12.41 0.88 -0.15
CA PHE A 156 -12.45 0.97 1.30
C PHE A 156 -13.86 1.20 1.85
N SER A 157 -14.72 1.88 1.09
CA SER A 157 -16.12 2.11 1.46
C SER A 157 -17.06 0.96 1.05
N GLY A 158 -16.66 0.16 0.05
CA GLY A 158 -17.50 -0.86 -0.57
C GLY A 158 -18.56 -0.33 -1.54
N SER A 159 -18.45 0.93 -1.97
CA SER A 159 -19.49 1.63 -2.73
C SER A 159 -19.32 1.52 -4.25
N PHE A 160 -18.18 1.04 -4.75
CA PHE A 160 -17.83 1.12 -6.17
C PHE A 160 -17.85 -0.24 -6.88
N CYS A 161 -17.34 -1.27 -6.21
CA CYS A 161 -17.09 -2.58 -6.81
C CYS A 161 -18.22 -3.59 -6.57
N GLY A 162 -19.13 -3.34 -5.62
CA GLY A 162 -20.16 -4.31 -5.23
C GLY A 162 -19.60 -5.56 -4.52
N GLN A 163 -18.41 -5.43 -3.92
CA GLN A 163 -17.67 -6.52 -3.28
C GLN A 163 -17.53 -6.35 -1.76
N GLY A 164 -18.24 -5.37 -1.17
CA GLY A 164 -18.09 -4.96 0.22
C GLY A 164 -16.87 -4.06 0.45
N ALA A 165 -16.67 -3.61 1.69
CA ALA A 165 -15.56 -2.75 2.08
C ALA A 165 -14.22 -3.49 2.09
N TYR A 166 -13.18 -2.85 1.55
CA TYR A 166 -11.81 -3.37 1.47
C TYR A 166 -11.72 -4.74 0.79
N PRO A 167 -12.29 -4.96 -0.41
CA PRO A 167 -12.40 -6.28 -1.00
C PRO A 167 -11.04 -6.95 -1.27
N LEU A 168 -10.02 -6.17 -1.65
CA LEU A 168 -8.67 -6.69 -1.91
C LEU A 168 -7.94 -6.99 -0.60
N LEU A 169 -7.97 -6.08 0.37
CA LEU A 169 -7.33 -6.28 1.68
C LEU A 169 -7.99 -7.41 2.48
N GLN A 170 -9.32 -7.51 2.46
CA GLN A 170 -10.05 -8.60 3.13
C GLN A 170 -9.75 -9.94 2.48
N THR A 171 -9.61 -9.97 1.14
CA THR A 171 -9.13 -11.16 0.45
C THR A 171 -7.74 -11.53 0.93
N LEU A 172 -6.80 -10.59 0.94
CA LEU A 172 -5.44 -10.84 1.43
C LEU A 172 -5.42 -11.40 2.86
N LYS A 173 -6.18 -10.78 3.78
CA LYS A 173 -6.30 -11.21 5.18
C LYS A 173 -6.87 -12.62 5.32
N ARG A 174 -7.95 -12.92 4.59
CA ARG A 174 -8.59 -14.24 4.60
C ARG A 174 -7.66 -15.30 4.04
N GLU A 175 -7.06 -15.04 2.87
CA GLU A 175 -6.20 -16.00 2.19
C GLU A 175 -4.91 -16.25 2.97
N LEU A 176 -4.33 -15.25 3.64
CA LEU A 176 -3.16 -15.46 4.51
C LEU A 176 -3.47 -16.33 5.74
N GLY A 177 -4.75 -16.56 6.04
CA GLY A 177 -5.16 -17.46 7.11
C GLY A 177 -4.96 -16.82 8.48
N SER A 178 -5.74 -15.77 8.77
CA SER A 178 -6.06 -15.44 10.16
C SER A 178 -7.00 -16.53 10.74
N THR A 179 -6.51 -17.76 10.94
CA THR A 179 -6.87 -18.44 12.20
C THR A 179 -6.30 -17.53 13.27
N GLY A 180 -7.15 -17.00 14.16
CA GLY A 180 -6.73 -16.03 15.17
C GLY A 180 -5.34 -16.38 15.66
N LEU A 181 -4.39 -15.46 15.44
CA LEU A 181 -3.07 -15.59 16.03
C LEU A 181 -3.33 -15.81 17.51
N ALA A 182 -3.14 -17.04 18.00
CA ALA A 182 -2.79 -17.22 19.38
C ALA A 182 -1.67 -16.18 19.61
N PRO A 183 -1.76 -15.35 20.66
CA PRO A 183 -0.72 -14.36 20.91
C PRO A 183 0.60 -15.11 20.83
N ASN A 184 1.46 -14.75 19.87
CA ASN A 184 2.80 -15.31 19.82
C ASN A 184 3.33 -15.25 21.25
N PRO A 185 3.81 -16.36 21.84
CA PRO A 185 4.51 -16.25 23.11
C PRO A 185 5.58 -15.20 22.90
N LYS A 186 5.46 -14.10 23.65
CA LYS A 186 6.35 -12.96 23.60
C LYS A 186 7.77 -13.53 23.56
N PRO A 187 8.55 -13.31 22.49
CA PRO A 187 9.94 -13.74 22.48
C PRO A 187 10.57 -13.24 23.78
N PRO A 188 11.33 -14.06 24.53
CA PRO A 188 12.01 -13.57 25.71
C PRO A 188 12.85 -12.38 25.25
N VAL A 189 12.50 -11.20 25.76
CA VAL A 189 13.21 -9.96 25.47
C VAL A 189 14.66 -10.22 25.87
N PRO A 190 15.61 -10.26 24.93
CA PRO A 190 17.02 -10.30 25.30
C PRO A 190 17.28 -9.03 26.11
N ALA A 191 17.90 -9.16 27.28
CA ALA A 191 18.29 -8.00 28.07
C ALA A 191 19.08 -7.05 27.19
N GLU A 192 18.53 -5.86 26.95
CA GLU A 192 19.16 -4.86 26.11
C GLU A 192 20.45 -4.40 26.81
N PRO A 193 21.62 -4.47 26.15
CA PRO A 193 22.85 -3.92 26.71
C PRO A 193 22.68 -2.40 26.90
N PRO A 194 23.28 -1.81 27.94
CA PRO A 194 23.11 -0.38 28.24
C PRO A 194 23.53 0.45 27.04
N ARG A 195 22.57 1.22 26.51
CA ARG A 195 22.79 2.15 25.40
C ARG A 195 23.52 3.38 25.95
N PRO A 196 24.59 3.88 25.30
CA PRO A 196 25.24 5.13 25.70
C PRO A 196 24.24 6.29 25.63
N ASP A 197 24.27 7.14 26.65
CA ASP A 197 23.34 8.25 26.84
C ASP A 197 23.28 9.17 25.60
N ALA A 198 22.11 9.20 24.96
CA ALA A 198 21.73 10.32 24.11
C ALA A 198 21.35 11.49 25.04
N PRO A 199 21.61 12.76 24.66
CA PRO A 199 21.22 13.90 25.48
C PRO A 199 19.71 13.87 25.73
N GLN A 200 19.32 13.64 26.99
CA GLN A 200 17.93 13.73 27.43
C GLN A 200 17.47 15.19 27.26
N PRO A 201 16.28 15.42 26.68
CA PRO A 201 15.55 16.65 26.95
C PRO A 201 15.29 16.71 28.45
N ASP A 202 15.59 17.85 29.07
CA ASP A 202 15.32 18.11 30.47
C ASP A 202 13.90 17.66 30.85
N ALA A 203 13.79 16.85 31.90
CA ALA A 203 12.51 16.49 32.48
C ALA A 203 11.98 17.67 33.30
N PRO A 204 10.72 18.10 33.08
CA PRO A 204 10.03 18.93 34.05
C PRO A 204 8.77 18.22 34.55
N THR A 205 8.77 18.00 35.87
CA THR A 205 7.61 17.95 36.77
C THR A 205 6.53 16.86 36.57
N ALA A 206 6.02 16.39 37.71
CA ALA A 206 5.01 15.36 37.83
C ALA A 206 3.66 15.77 37.21
N ASP A 207 3.54 15.68 35.89
CA ASP A 207 2.29 16.04 35.21
C ASP A 207 1.30 14.87 35.22
N THR A 208 0.42 14.94 36.21
CA THR A 208 -0.78 14.10 36.38
C THR A 208 -1.85 14.34 35.30
N PHE A 209 -1.58 15.21 34.32
CA PHE A 209 -2.52 15.66 33.29
C PHE A 209 -3.25 14.51 32.58
N CYS A 210 -2.55 13.43 32.23
CA CYS A 210 -3.16 12.30 31.50
C CYS A 210 -3.79 11.22 32.40
N LEU A 211 -3.84 11.39 33.72
CA LEU A 211 -4.38 10.35 34.61
C LEU A 211 -5.89 10.13 34.43
N ASP A 212 -6.63 11.19 34.13
CA ASP A 212 -8.09 11.23 33.93
C ASP A 212 -8.50 11.46 32.46
N LYS A 213 -7.54 11.42 31.52
CA LYS A 213 -7.78 11.65 30.09
C LYS A 213 -7.73 10.36 29.29
N GLU A 214 -8.53 10.32 28.24
CA GLU A 214 -8.40 9.29 27.21
C GLU A 214 -7.10 9.47 26.42
N ASP A 215 -6.60 8.36 25.86
CA ASP A 215 -5.45 8.37 24.98
C ASP A 215 -5.73 9.26 23.75
N GLY A 216 -4.79 10.15 23.42
CA GLY A 216 -4.98 11.14 22.36
C GLY A 216 -4.27 12.46 22.64
N ILE A 217 -4.55 13.45 21.79
CA ILE A 217 -3.92 14.77 21.85
C ILE A 217 -4.85 15.79 22.51
N HIS A 218 -4.30 16.54 23.46
CA HIS A 218 -5.00 17.49 24.31
C HIS A 218 -4.26 18.83 24.33
N ALA A 219 -5.00 19.94 24.43
CA ALA A 219 -4.40 21.27 24.49
C ALA A 219 -3.63 21.46 25.81
N ASP A 220 -2.47 22.12 25.72
CA ASP A 220 -1.86 22.75 26.89
C ASP A 220 -2.53 24.10 27.12
N LEU A 221 -3.23 24.25 28.25
CA LEU A 221 -3.96 25.46 28.59
C LEU A 221 -3.05 26.60 29.07
N GLN A 222 -1.79 26.31 29.37
CA GLN A 222 -0.80 27.29 29.83
C GLN A 222 0.10 27.77 28.68
N ASP A 223 0.32 26.93 27.67
CA ASP A 223 1.16 27.23 26.52
C ASP A 223 0.52 26.75 25.21
N ALA A 224 -0.10 27.67 24.47
CA ALA A 224 -0.74 27.39 23.19
C ALA A 224 0.24 26.91 22.10
N THR A 225 1.56 27.04 22.30
CA THR A 225 2.58 26.51 21.38
C THR A 225 2.91 25.04 21.65
N LYS A 226 2.28 24.43 22.66
CA LYS A 226 2.45 23.03 23.04
C LYS A 226 1.11 22.31 23.11
N TYR A 227 1.21 20.98 23.14
CA TYR A 227 0.09 20.09 23.39
C TYR A 227 0.56 18.87 24.18
N TYR A 228 -0.37 18.24 24.87
CA TYR A 228 -0.15 16.99 25.59
C TYR A 228 -0.61 15.81 24.74
N MET A 229 0.24 14.79 24.60
CA MET A 229 -0.13 13.48 24.10
C MET A 229 -0.27 12.53 25.29
N CYS A 230 -1.47 11.99 25.47
CA CYS A 230 -1.78 10.98 26.48
C CYS A 230 -1.68 9.58 25.87
N THR A 231 -0.89 8.71 26.48
CA THR A 231 -0.86 7.28 26.15
C THR A 231 -0.67 6.46 27.43
N HIS A 232 -1.60 5.54 27.70
CA HIS A 232 -1.58 4.69 28.90
C HIS A 232 -1.42 5.50 30.19
N LYS A 233 -2.14 6.63 30.30
CA LYS A 233 -2.10 7.55 31.45
C LYS A 233 -0.76 8.27 31.67
N LYS A 234 0.13 8.25 30.69
CA LYS A 234 1.39 8.99 30.71
C LYS A 234 1.25 10.27 29.90
N THR A 235 1.77 11.36 30.45
CA THR A 235 1.77 12.68 29.84
C THR A 235 3.05 12.90 29.04
N PHE A 236 2.90 13.26 27.77
CA PHE A 236 4.00 13.69 26.90
C PHE A 236 3.71 15.10 26.41
N SER A 237 4.49 16.08 26.88
CA SER A 237 4.42 17.45 26.38
C SER A 237 5.21 17.59 25.08
N LEU A 238 4.56 18.02 24.01
CA LEU A 238 5.14 18.15 22.68
C LEU A 238 4.92 19.57 22.13
N PRO A 239 5.93 20.19 21.52
CA PRO A 239 5.78 21.50 20.89
C PRO A 239 5.09 21.38 19.52
N CYS A 240 4.34 22.41 19.15
CA CYS A 240 3.99 22.66 17.77
C CYS A 240 5.21 23.12 16.95
N PRO A 241 5.21 22.92 15.62
CA PRO A 241 6.21 23.51 14.74
C PRO A 241 6.29 25.04 14.93
N THR A 242 7.49 25.59 14.75
CA THR A 242 7.78 27.01 14.99
C THR A 242 6.78 27.92 14.28
N GLY A 243 6.12 28.81 15.04
CA GLY A 243 5.15 29.76 14.52
C GLY A 243 3.70 29.24 14.43
N LEU A 244 3.44 28.03 14.90
CA LEU A 244 2.10 27.44 15.00
C LEU A 244 1.64 27.33 16.45
N THR A 245 0.33 27.37 16.65
CA THR A 245 -0.36 27.13 17.93
C THR A 245 -1.28 25.93 17.81
N PHE A 246 -1.49 25.21 18.91
CA PHE A 246 -2.38 24.06 18.94
C PHE A 246 -3.85 24.49 18.85
N ASP A 247 -4.56 24.00 17.83
CA ASP A 247 -6.00 24.18 17.65
C ASP A 247 -6.74 22.92 18.12
N ASN A 248 -7.55 23.10 19.16
CA ASN A 248 -8.29 22.03 19.81
C ASN A 248 -9.48 21.52 18.97
N GLN A 249 -9.96 22.27 17.96
CA GLN A 249 -11.02 21.83 17.05
C GLN A 249 -10.50 20.79 16.05
N CYS A 250 -9.36 21.04 15.42
CA CYS A 250 -8.74 20.10 14.49
C CYS A 250 -7.83 19.07 15.17
N LYS A 251 -7.51 19.27 16.47
CA LYS A 251 -6.48 18.50 17.21
C LYS A 251 -5.13 18.54 16.50
N CYS A 252 -4.76 19.71 15.98
CA CYS A 252 -3.61 19.92 15.11
C CYS A 252 -2.91 21.24 15.41
N CYS A 253 -1.66 21.41 14.98
CA CYS A 253 -0.97 22.70 15.04
C CYS A 253 -1.34 23.53 13.81
N SER A 254 -1.93 24.70 14.02
CA SER A 254 -2.36 25.62 12.96
C SER A 254 -1.76 27.00 13.18
N HIS A 255 -1.90 27.88 12.18
CA HIS A 255 -1.56 29.28 12.38
C HIS A 255 -2.44 29.88 13.49
N PRO A 256 -1.89 30.77 14.33
CA PRO A 256 -2.67 31.52 15.29
C PRO A 256 -3.79 32.27 14.57
N GLN A 257 -5.02 32.21 15.10
CA GLN A 257 -6.12 33.06 14.64
C GLN A 257 -5.91 34.51 15.08
#